data_AF-A0A3S3P1K8-F1
#
_entry.id   AF-A0A3S3P1K8-F1
#
_cell.length_a   1.000
_cell.length_b   1.000
_cell.length_c   1.000
_cell.angle_alpha   90.00
_cell.angle_beta   90.00
_cell.angle_gamma   90.00
#
_symmetry.space_group_name_H-M   'P 1'
#
loop_
_entity.id
_entity.type
_entity.pdbx_description
1 polymer ?
#
loop_
_entity_poly.entity_id
_entity_poly.type
_entity_poly.pdbx_seq_one_letter_code
_entity_poly.pdbx_strand_id
1 'polypeptide(L)'
;MTEPILRMSGISKSFNGVPALADVSVDVHRGEVHAICGENGAGKSTLMKVLSGVYPVGSFDGTITLEGQPVAFRSINDSEAAGIVIIHQELALSPYLSIAENIFL
;
A
#
# COMPACT_ATOMS: atom_id res chain seq x y z
N MET A 1 -17.90 11.77 -12.45
CA MET A 1 -16.64 11.01 -12.29
C MET A 1 -16.96 9.81 -11.41
N THR A 2 -16.45 8.63 -11.75
CA THR A 2 -16.65 7.42 -10.95
C THR A 2 -15.89 7.53 -9.63
N GLU A 3 -16.45 6.98 -8.56
CA GLU A 3 -15.81 6.94 -7.25
C GLU A 3 -14.53 6.08 -7.30
N PRO A 4 -13.40 6.51 -6.68
CA PRO A 4 -12.17 5.73 -6.68
C PRO A 4 -12.36 4.42 -5.91
N ILE A 5 -11.74 3.34 -6.40
CA ILE A 5 -11.70 2.07 -5.66
C ILE A 5 -10.82 2.21 -4.43
N LEU A 6 -9.73 2.96 -4.51
CA LEU A 6 -8.82 3.24 -3.41
C LEU A 6 -8.54 4.74 -3.37
N ARG A 7 -8.66 5.33 -2.18
CA ARG A 7 -8.24 6.70 -1.92
C ARG A 7 -7.39 6.75 -0.66
N MET A 8 -6.23 7.36 -0.77
CA MET A 8 -5.35 7.72 0.33
C MET A 8 -5.35 9.24 0.41
N SER A 9 -5.74 9.84 1.54
CA SER A 9 -5.90 11.29 1.68
C SER A 9 -5.01 11.84 2.78
N GLY A 10 -4.17 12.81 2.42
CA GLY A 10 -3.31 13.57 3.34
C GLY A 10 -2.29 12.72 4.09
N ILE A 11 -1.76 11.68 3.45
CA ILE A 11 -0.85 10.73 4.08
C ILE A 11 0.46 11.42 4.41
N SER A 12 0.78 11.48 5.71
CA SER A 12 2.03 12.04 6.22
C SER A 12 2.74 11.05 7.12
N LYS A 13 4.05 10.87 6.91
CA LYS A 13 4.86 9.94 7.68
C LYS A 13 6.29 10.47 7.78
N SER A 14 6.77 10.58 9.02
CA SER A 14 8.15 10.94 9.33
C SER A 14 8.89 9.82 10.05
N PHE A 15 10.21 9.79 9.87
CA PHE A 15 11.15 8.93 10.58
C PHE A 15 12.18 9.82 11.27
N ASN A 16 12.30 9.72 12.60
CA ASN A 16 13.23 10.54 13.39
C ASN A 16 13.15 12.04 13.07
N GLY A 17 11.93 12.55 12.86
CA GLY A 17 11.68 13.96 12.51
C GLY A 17 11.89 14.32 11.03
N VAL A 18 12.41 13.40 10.20
CA VAL A 18 12.57 13.62 8.76
C VAL A 18 11.32 13.14 8.02
N PRO A 19 10.61 14.01 7.28
CA PRO A 19 9.43 13.62 6.52
C PRO A 19 9.81 12.71 5.34
N ALA A 20 9.20 11.53 5.29
CA ALA A 20 9.26 10.64 4.13
C ALA A 20 8.02 10.76 3.23
N LEU A 21 6.88 11.15 3.81
CA LEU A 21 5.65 11.56 3.14
C LEU A 21 5.14 12.82 3.82
N ALA A 22 4.73 13.81 3.03
CA ALA A 22 4.15 15.05 3.52
C ALA A 22 2.90 15.37 2.71
N ASP A 23 1.73 15.21 3.34
CA ASP A 23 0.40 15.50 2.79
C ASP A 23 0.12 14.85 1.42
N VAL A 24 0.47 13.57 1.27
CA VAL A 24 0.35 12.85 0.00
C VAL A 24 -1.07 12.30 -0.18
N SER A 25 -1.70 12.64 -1.30
CA SER A 25 -3.02 12.10 -1.66
C SER A 25 -2.97 11.36 -3.01
N VAL A 26 -3.60 10.19 -3.07
CA VAL A 26 -3.65 9.34 -4.28
C VAL A 26 -5.03 8.73 -4.40
N ASP A 27 -5.58 8.80 -5.61
CA ASP A 27 -6.82 8.13 -6.01
C ASP A 27 -6.52 7.10 -7.09
N VAL A 28 -7.06 5.91 -6.96
CA VAL A 28 -7.00 4.85 -7.98
C VAL A 28 -8.42 4.43 -8.32
N HIS A 29 -8.72 4.30 -9.61
CA HIS A 29 -10.05 3.90 -10.09
C HIS A 29 -10.09 2.44 -10.53
N ARG A 30 -11.30 1.86 -10.57
CA ARG A 30 -11.49 0.48 -11.04
C ARG A 30 -11.02 0.34 -12.49
N GLY A 31 -10.23 -0.71 -12.75
CA GLY A 31 -9.70 -1.01 -14.08
C GLY A 31 -8.53 -0.13 -14.53
N GLU A 32 -8.02 0.73 -13.65
CA GLU A 32 -6.85 1.57 -13.92
C GLU A 32 -5.56 0.88 -13.48
N VAL A 33 -4.50 1.07 -14.24
CA VAL A 33 -3.12 0.84 -13.78
C VAL A 33 -2.53 2.19 -13.39
N HIS A 34 -2.40 2.43 -12.10
CA HIS A 34 -1.84 3.67 -11.59
C HIS A 34 -0.33 3.52 -11.33
N ALA A 35 0.47 4.43 -11.87
CA ALA A 35 1.92 4.42 -11.70
C ALA A 35 2.36 5.54 -10.75
N ILE A 36 3.06 5.18 -9.68
CA ILE A 36 3.71 6.13 -8.78
C ILE A 36 5.20 6.18 -9.14
N CYS A 37 5.63 7.29 -9.73
CA CYS A 37 6.98 7.50 -10.22
C CYS A 37 7.72 8.57 -9.39
N GLY A 38 9.05 8.48 -9.35
CA GLY A 38 9.91 9.40 -8.62
C GLY A 38 11.26 8.79 -8.31
N GLU A 39 12.21 9.59 -7.86
CA GLU A 39 13.57 9.15 -7.54
C GLU A 39 13.62 8.24 -6.30
N ASN A 40 14.76 7.59 -6.08
CA ASN A 40 15.00 6.85 -4.86
C ASN A 40 14.95 7.81 -3.66
N GLY A 41 14.24 7.40 -2.60
CA GLY A 41 13.99 8.26 -1.44
C GLY A 41 12.76 9.16 -1.55
N ALA A 42 12.08 9.25 -2.71
CA ALA A 42 10.87 10.07 -2.88
C ALA A 42 9.61 9.56 -2.13
N GLY A 43 9.74 8.61 -1.19
CA GLY A 43 8.63 8.13 -0.36
C GLY A 43 7.74 7.04 -0.98
N LYS A 44 7.96 6.64 -2.24
CA LYS A 44 7.13 5.60 -2.93
C LYS A 44 6.94 4.32 -2.11
N SER A 45 8.03 3.70 -1.67
CA SER A 45 7.97 2.47 -0.86
C SER A 45 7.37 2.72 0.53
N THR A 46 7.51 3.93 1.08
CA THR A 46 6.88 4.31 2.34
C THR A 46 5.37 4.37 2.18
N LEU A 47 4.87 4.95 1.07
CA LEU A 47 3.44 5.02 0.77
C LEU A 47 2.84 3.62 0.60
N MET A 48 3.54 2.73 -0.09
CA MET A 48 3.12 1.32 -0.23
C MET A 48 3.07 0.61 1.13
N LYS A 49 4.07 0.84 2.01
CA LYS A 49 4.08 0.28 3.37
C LYS A 49 2.96 0.83 4.27
N VAL A 50 2.54 2.07 4.06
CA VAL A 50 1.34 2.63 4.72
C VAL A 50 0.09 1.89 4.22
N LEU A 51 -0.06 1.74 2.91
CA LEU A 51 -1.21 1.06 2.31
C LEU A 51 -1.34 -0.41 2.75
N SER A 52 -0.22 -1.12 2.89
CA SER A 52 -0.21 -2.53 3.31
C SER A 52 -0.23 -2.76 4.81
N GLY A 53 -0.41 -1.73 5.64
CA GLY A 53 -0.39 -1.89 7.09
C GLY A 53 0.97 -2.31 7.69
N VAL A 54 2.08 -2.25 6.93
CA VAL A 54 3.45 -2.37 7.49
C VAL A 54 3.73 -1.19 8.42
N TYR A 55 3.26 0.00 8.03
CA TYR A 55 3.10 1.13 8.94
C TYR A 55 1.64 1.17 9.40
N PRO A 56 1.32 0.67 10.60
CA PRO A 56 -0.05 0.52 11.06
C PRO A 56 -0.71 1.89 11.27
N VAL A 57 -2.04 1.91 11.26
CA VAL A 57 -2.82 3.11 11.59
C VAL A 57 -2.36 3.71 12.93
N GLY A 58 -2.28 5.04 12.99
CA GLY A 58 -1.72 5.77 14.13
C GLY A 58 -0.20 5.91 14.11
N SER A 59 0.52 5.25 13.20
CA SER A 59 1.95 5.52 12.96
C SER A 59 2.19 6.57 11.87
N PHE A 60 1.14 6.99 11.17
CA PHE A 60 1.09 8.00 10.12
C PHE A 60 -0.20 8.83 10.28
N ASP A 61 -0.24 10.02 9.69
CA ASP A 61 -1.43 10.87 9.62
C ASP A 61 -2.13 10.69 8.26
N GLY A 62 -3.42 11.01 8.20
CA GLY A 62 -4.25 10.89 7.00
C GLY A 62 -5.23 9.72 7.07
N THR A 63 -5.92 9.45 5.96
CA THR A 63 -6.98 8.43 5.90
C THR A 63 -6.90 7.58 4.65
N ILE A 64 -7.42 6.36 4.72
CA ILE A 64 -7.51 5.44 3.60
C ILE A 64 -8.96 4.97 3.49
N THR A 65 -9.51 4.99 2.29
CA THR A 65 -10.80 4.40 1.97
C THR A 65 -10.65 3.40 0.83
N LEU A 66 -11.29 2.25 0.96
CA LEU A 66 -11.38 1.21 -0.06
C LEU A 66 -12.87 0.98 -0.38
N GLU A 67 -13.25 1.10 -1.65
CA GLU A 67 -14.63 1.01 -2.12
C GLU A 67 -15.59 1.95 -1.36
N GLY A 68 -15.12 3.17 -1.09
CA GLY A 68 -15.86 4.19 -0.33
C GLY A 68 -15.93 3.93 1.18
N GLN A 69 -15.41 2.81 1.68
CA GLN A 69 -15.40 2.49 3.10
C GLN A 69 -14.06 2.84 3.77
N PRO A 70 -14.07 3.53 4.92
CA PRO A 70 -12.85 3.76 5.69
C PRO A 70 -12.20 2.45 6.11
N VAL A 71 -10.89 2.34 5.93
CA VAL A 71 -10.09 1.18 6.36
C VAL A 71 -8.96 1.61 7.29
N ALA A 72 -8.61 0.75 8.23
CA ALA A 72 -7.60 1.01 9.25
C ALA A 72 -6.73 -0.23 9.47
N PHE A 73 -5.74 -0.44 8.60
CA PHE A 73 -4.86 -1.59 8.65
C PHE A 73 -3.84 -1.46 9.78
N ARG A 74 -3.75 -2.49 10.63
CA ARG A 74 -2.77 -2.62 11.72
C ARG A 74 -1.70 -3.66 11.40
N SER A 75 -1.90 -4.44 10.34
CA SER A 75 -0.96 -5.45 9.86
C SER A 75 -1.16 -5.69 8.36
N ILE A 76 -0.22 -6.42 7.75
CA ILE A 76 -0.30 -6.89 6.35
C ILE A 76 -1.57 -7.73 6.16
N ASN A 77 -1.84 -8.65 7.08
CA ASN A 77 -3.00 -9.53 7.04
C ASN A 77 -4.33 -8.77 6.97
N ASP A 78 -4.42 -7.59 7.61
CA ASP A 78 -5.64 -6.77 7.54
C ASP A 78 -5.87 -6.23 6.13
N SER A 79 -4.79 -5.78 5.47
CA SER A 79 -4.86 -5.26 4.10
C SER A 79 -5.14 -6.38 3.08
N GLU A 80 -4.54 -7.56 3.27
CA GLU A 80 -4.79 -8.73 2.43
C GLU A 80 -6.22 -9.24 2.58
N ALA A 81 -6.76 -9.29 3.80
CA ALA A 81 -8.16 -9.65 4.04
C ALA A 81 -9.14 -8.67 3.38
N ALA A 82 -8.73 -7.42 3.15
CA ALA A 82 -9.48 -6.43 2.40
C ALA A 82 -9.25 -6.49 0.87
N GLY A 83 -8.43 -7.43 0.38
CA GLY A 83 -8.13 -7.61 -1.04
C GLY A 83 -6.99 -6.74 -1.58
N ILE A 84 -6.19 -6.12 -0.70
CA ILE A 84 -4.99 -5.37 -1.08
C ILE A 84 -3.77 -6.27 -0.86
N VAL A 85 -3.11 -6.64 -1.95
CA VAL A 85 -1.90 -7.49 -1.91
C VAL A 85 -0.72 -6.69 -2.44
N ILE A 86 0.42 -6.74 -1.72
CA ILE A 86 1.67 -6.15 -2.17
C ILE A 86 2.62 -7.25 -2.65
N ILE A 87 3.09 -7.10 -3.88
CA ILE A 87 4.18 -7.90 -4.43
C ILE A 87 5.49 -7.18 -4.13
N HIS A 88 6.38 -7.83 -3.38
CA HIS A 88 7.70 -7.30 -3.07
C HIS A 88 8.62 -7.33 -4.30
N GLN A 89 9.65 -6.47 -4.30
CA GLN A 89 10.58 -6.33 -5.44
C GLN A 89 11.34 -7.62 -5.77
N GLU A 90 11.62 -8.45 -4.76
CA GLU A 90 12.19 -9.78 -4.95
C GLU A 90 11.08 -10.82 -4.86
N LEU A 91 11.01 -11.69 -5.87
CA LEU A 91 10.05 -12.79 -5.90
C LEU A 91 10.46 -13.84 -4.86
N ALA A 92 9.62 -14.08 -3.86
CA ALA A 92 9.82 -15.12 -2.85
C ALA A 92 9.41 -16.51 -3.36
N LEU A 93 9.94 -16.92 -4.52
CA LEU A 93 9.67 -18.23 -5.10
C LEU A 93 10.52 -19.31 -4.44
N SER A 94 9.93 -20.48 -4.21
CA SER A 94 10.69 -21.66 -3.82
C SER A 94 11.21 -22.37 -5.09
N PRO A 95 12.54 -22.42 -5.31
CA PRO A 95 13.11 -23.04 -6.51
C PRO A 95 12.98 -24.56 -6.51
N TYR A 96 12.64 -25.17 -5.37
CA TYR A 96 12.49 -26.61 -5.21
C TYR A 96 11.04 -27.09 -5.38
N LEU A 97 10.10 -26.17 -5.59
CA LEU A 97 8.69 -26.47 -5.79
C LEU A 97 8.30 -26.27 -7.25
N SER A 98 7.34 -27.05 -7.72
CA SER A 98 6.69 -26.83 -9.00
C SER A 98 5.93 -25.50 -9.02
N ILE A 99 5.51 -25.08 -10.21
CA ILE A 99 4.69 -23.87 -10.39
C ILE A 99 3.38 -23.99 -9.59
N ALA A 100 2.71 -25.15 -9.65
CA ALA A 100 1.48 -25.38 -8.92
C ALA A 100 1.69 -25.24 -7.41
N GLU A 101 2.75 -25.85 -6.87
CA GLU A 101 3.08 -25.76 -5.45
C GLU A 101 3.44 -24.33 -5.02
N ASN A 102 4.11 -23.54 -5.85
CA ASN A 102 4.36 -22.12 -5.56
C ASN A 102 3.07 -21.26 -5.57
N ILE A 103 2.07 -21.61 -6.37
CA ILE A 103 0.78 -20.90 -6.41
C ILE A 103 -0.08 -21.23 -5.19
N PHE A 104 0.06 -22.44 -4.63
CA PHE A 104 -0.73 -22.91 -3.48
C PHE A 104 -0.18 -22.49 -2.12
N LEU A 105 1.09 -22.06 -2.06
CA LEU A 105 1.80 -21.70 -0.83
C LEU A 105 1.47 -20.28 -0.37
#